data_AF-A0AAF0Z7R2-F1
#
_entry.id   AF-A0AAF0Z7R2-F1
#
_cell.length_a   1.000
_cell.length_b   1.000
_cell.length_c   1.000
_cell.angle_alpha   90.00
_cell.angle_beta   90.00
_cell.angle_gamma   90.00
#
_symmetry.space_group_name_H-M   'P 1'
#
loop_
_entity.id
_entity.type
_entity.pdbx_description
1 polymer ?
#
loop_
_entity_poly.entity_id
_entity_poly.type
_entity_poly.pdbx_seq_one_letter_code
_entity_poly.pdbx_strand_id
1 'polypeptide(L)'
;MTEAKNQKTLEAMKNFAEQYAKRTGTYFCAEPSVTAVVIQGLARHKEELGSPLCPCRHYEDKEAEVKDTFWNCPCVPMRERKECHCMLFITPDNEFAGEQQEISWEDLNSATY
;
A
#
# COMPACT_ATOMS: atom_id res chain seq x y z
N MET A 1 6.17 -7.16 21.13
CA MET A 1 5.31 -6.25 20.35
C MET A 1 3.86 -6.65 20.63
N THR A 2 2.94 -5.70 20.84
CA THR A 2 1.54 -6.01 21.15
C THR A 2 0.71 -6.06 19.88
N GLU A 3 -0.09 -7.10 19.75
CA GLU A 3 -1.02 -7.39 18.64
C GLU A 3 -1.94 -6.17 18.32
N ALA A 4 -2.35 -5.44 19.36
CA ALA A 4 -3.16 -4.23 19.24
C ALA A 4 -2.48 -3.04 18.53
N LYS A 5 -1.12 -2.97 18.54
CA LYS A 5 -0.40 -1.90 17.82
C LYS A 5 -0.41 -2.16 16.31
N ASN A 6 -0.22 -3.43 15.92
CA ASN A 6 -0.27 -3.87 14.54
C ASN A 6 -1.64 -3.57 13.90
N GLN A 7 -2.73 -3.91 14.60
CA GLN A 7 -4.07 -3.65 14.11
C GLN A 7 -4.35 -2.16 13.82
N LYS A 8 -3.86 -1.26 14.67
CA LYS A 8 -4.03 0.19 14.47
C LYS A 8 -3.25 0.72 13.28
N THR A 9 -2.01 0.25 13.10
CA THR A 9 -1.20 0.64 11.94
C THR A 9 -1.82 0.11 10.64
N LEU A 10 -2.30 -1.13 10.66
CA LEU A 10 -2.97 -1.76 9.54
C LEU A 10 -4.26 -1.00 9.15
N GLU A 11 -5.10 -0.67 10.14
CA GLU A 11 -6.29 0.16 9.93
C GLU A 11 -5.95 1.53 9.31
N ALA A 12 -4.90 2.19 9.81
CA ALA A 12 -4.45 3.45 9.24
C ALA A 12 -3.99 3.31 7.78
N MET A 13 -3.31 2.21 7.42
CA MET A 13 -2.87 1.95 6.05
C MET A 13 -4.03 1.57 5.12
N LYS A 14 -5.00 0.80 5.61
CA LYS A 14 -6.26 0.53 4.90
C LYS A 14 -6.97 1.83 4.56
N ASN A 15 -7.24 2.66 5.57
CA ASN A 15 -7.93 3.95 5.38
C ASN A 15 -7.17 4.89 4.45
N PHE A 16 -5.84 4.93 4.56
CA PHE A 16 -4.98 5.68 3.64
C PHE A 16 -5.15 5.20 2.19
N ALA A 17 -5.09 3.89 1.94
CA ALA A 17 -5.21 3.33 0.61
C ALA A 17 -6.56 3.68 -0.02
N GLU A 18 -7.66 3.48 0.71
CA GLU A 18 -9.02 3.76 0.21
C GLU A 18 -9.21 5.25 -0.10
N GLN A 19 -8.77 6.12 0.81
CA GLN A 19 -8.86 7.57 0.60
C GLN A 19 -8.00 8.02 -0.59
N TYR A 20 -6.79 7.47 -0.73
CA TYR A 20 -5.88 7.84 -1.81
C TYR A 20 -6.37 7.34 -3.18
N ALA A 21 -6.91 6.11 -3.24
CA ALA A 21 -7.54 5.55 -4.42
C ALA A 21 -8.70 6.44 -4.91
N LYS A 22 -9.62 6.78 -4.01
CA LYS A 22 -10.75 7.70 -4.28
C LYS A 22 -10.27 9.07 -4.76
N ARG A 23 -9.28 9.65 -4.08
CA ARG A 23 -8.74 10.98 -4.40
C ARG A 23 -8.05 11.03 -5.77
N THR A 24 -7.38 9.95 -6.17
CA THR A 24 -6.59 9.93 -7.41
C THR A 24 -7.33 9.29 -8.59
N GLY A 25 -8.55 8.79 -8.38
CA GLY A 25 -9.32 8.12 -9.42
C GLY A 25 -8.65 6.83 -9.89
N THR A 26 -8.00 6.12 -8.97
CA THR A 26 -7.41 4.80 -9.20
C THR A 26 -8.18 3.74 -8.45
N TYR A 27 -8.02 2.50 -8.88
CA TYR A 27 -8.71 1.34 -8.36
C TYR A 27 -7.72 0.32 -7.83
N PHE A 28 -8.20 -0.57 -6.96
CA PHE A 28 -7.44 -1.69 -6.47
C PHE A 28 -7.33 -2.78 -7.53
N CYS A 29 -6.38 -3.69 -7.34
CA CYS A 29 -6.24 -4.88 -8.18
C CYS A 29 -7.54 -5.68 -8.18
N ALA A 30 -7.92 -6.24 -9.33
CA ALA A 30 -9.07 -7.14 -9.45
C ALA A 30 -8.94 -8.39 -8.55
N GLU A 31 -7.71 -8.76 -8.18
CA GLU A 31 -7.38 -9.79 -7.19
C GLU A 31 -7.14 -9.13 -5.81
N PRO A 32 -8.09 -9.24 -4.85
CA PRO A 32 -8.02 -8.55 -3.56
C PRO A 32 -6.80 -8.95 -2.72
N SER A 33 -6.30 -10.18 -2.87
CA SER A 33 -5.13 -10.66 -2.14
C SER A 33 -3.86 -9.85 -2.44
N VAL A 34 -3.69 -9.36 -3.67
CA VAL A 34 -2.58 -8.46 -4.04
C VAL A 34 -2.67 -7.16 -3.24
N THR A 35 -3.84 -6.54 -3.23
CA THR A 35 -4.10 -5.30 -2.48
C THR A 35 -3.83 -5.49 -0.99
N ALA A 36 -4.28 -6.62 -0.42
CA ALA A 36 -4.10 -6.95 0.98
C ALA A 36 -2.62 -7.11 1.36
N VAL A 37 -1.84 -7.89 0.60
CA VAL A 37 -0.39 -8.10 0.85
C VAL A 37 0.38 -6.77 0.81
N VAL A 38 0.05 -5.87 -0.12
CA VAL A 38 0.72 -4.57 -0.22
C VAL A 38 0.39 -3.68 0.98
N ILE A 39 -0.89 -3.60 1.39
CA ILE A 39 -1.30 -2.81 2.56
C ILE A 39 -0.64 -3.34 3.84
N GLN A 40 -0.57 -4.66 4.02
CA GLN A 40 0.14 -5.26 5.15
C GLN A 40 1.64 -4.94 5.12
N GLY A 41 2.29 -5.02 3.96
CA GLY A 41 3.71 -4.66 3.80
C GLY A 41 3.99 -3.18 4.12
N LEU A 42 3.11 -2.28 3.67
CA LEU A 42 3.19 -0.84 4.00
C LEU A 42 3.02 -0.60 5.50
N ALA A 43 2.07 -1.30 6.14
CA ALA A 43 1.86 -1.22 7.58
C ALA A 43 3.11 -1.68 8.32
N ARG A 44 3.67 -2.83 7.96
CA ARG A 44 4.90 -3.37 8.55
C ARG A 44 6.07 -2.39 8.44
N HIS A 45 6.35 -1.85 7.26
CA HIS A 45 7.42 -0.86 7.11
C HIS A 45 7.15 0.42 7.92
N LYS A 46 5.88 0.84 8.04
CA LYS A 46 5.54 1.97 8.91
C LYS A 46 5.83 1.67 10.39
N GLU A 47 5.67 0.44 10.84
CA GLU A 47 6.00 0.05 12.21
C GLU A 47 7.51 -0.06 12.45
N GLU A 48 8.22 -0.70 11.52
CA GLU A 48 9.65 -0.98 11.62
C GLU A 48 10.51 0.28 11.38
N LEU A 49 10.14 1.08 10.38
CA LEU A 49 10.94 2.21 9.87
C LEU A 49 10.32 3.58 10.17
N GLY A 50 9.10 3.62 10.71
CA GLY A 50 8.33 4.86 10.97
C GLY A 50 7.59 5.42 9.75
N SER A 51 7.95 4.99 8.54
CA SER A 51 7.34 5.43 7.28
C SER A 51 6.92 4.24 6.40
N PRO A 52 5.83 4.34 5.63
CA PRO A 52 5.33 3.26 4.79
C PRO A 52 6.16 3.14 3.50
N LEU A 53 7.41 2.68 3.63
CA LEU A 53 8.30 2.43 2.49
C LEU A 53 7.66 1.37 1.57
N CYS A 54 7.74 1.56 0.25
CA CYS A 54 7.12 0.65 -0.72
C CYS A 54 7.62 -0.80 -0.54
N PRO A 55 6.73 -1.80 -0.30
CA PRO A 55 7.13 -3.17 0.02
C PRO A 55 7.55 -4.00 -1.21
N CYS A 56 7.22 -3.55 -2.42
CA CYS A 56 7.46 -4.30 -3.67
C CYS A 56 8.83 -3.99 -4.30
N ARG A 57 9.78 -3.44 -3.53
CA ARG A 57 11.15 -3.18 -3.99
C ARG A 57 12.15 -3.75 -3.01
N HIS A 58 13.31 -4.08 -3.55
CA HIS A 58 14.51 -4.36 -2.76
C HIS A 58 15.27 -3.05 -2.50
N TYR A 59 15.83 -2.92 -1.29
CA TYR A 59 16.63 -1.78 -0.87
C TYR A 59 17.88 -2.30 -0.19
N GLU A 60 19.03 -1.68 -0.47
CA GLU A 60 20.28 -1.98 0.23
C GLU A 60 20.28 -1.38 1.65
N ASP A 61 19.77 -0.16 1.80
CA ASP A 61 19.64 0.55 3.09
C ASP A 61 18.23 1.16 3.19
N LYS A 62 17.36 0.53 3.98
CA LYS A 62 15.96 0.96 4.11
C LYS A 62 15.83 2.28 4.87
N GLU A 63 16.71 2.52 5.84
CA GLU A 63 16.72 3.71 6.68
C GLU A 63 17.14 4.95 5.89
N ALA A 64 18.11 4.82 4.97
CA ALA A 64 18.48 5.87 4.04
C ALA A 64 17.32 6.21 3.09
N GLU A 65 16.66 5.21 2.52
CA GLU A 65 15.54 5.37 1.59
C GLU A 65 14.31 6.03 2.24
N VAL A 66 14.03 5.67 3.50
CA VAL A 66 12.97 6.33 4.27
C VAL A 66 13.27 7.82 4.49
N LYS A 67 14.54 8.19 4.69
CA LYS A 67 14.96 9.60 4.85
C LYS A 67 14.93 10.35 3.52
N ASP A 68 15.26 9.71 2.41
CA ASP A 68 15.18 10.29 1.07
C ASP A 68 13.73 10.51 0.60
N THR A 69 12.81 9.68 1.11
CA THR A 69 11.35 9.76 0.91
C THR A 69 10.84 9.43 -0.49
N PHE A 70 11.71 9.18 -1.47
CA PHE A 70 11.31 8.88 -2.84
C PHE A 70 10.34 7.69 -2.92
N TRP A 71 10.61 6.64 -2.14
CA TRP A 71 9.82 5.40 -2.09
C TRP A 71 8.83 5.31 -0.93
N ASN A 72 8.69 6.36 -0.11
CA ASN A 72 7.65 6.40 0.92
C ASN A 72 6.29 6.53 0.24
N CYS A 73 5.36 5.63 0.56
CA CYS A 73 4.04 5.60 -0.07
C CYS A 73 3.21 6.84 0.33
N PRO A 74 2.61 7.58 -0.63
CA PRO A 74 2.65 7.36 -2.09
C PRO A 74 3.98 7.85 -2.69
N CYS A 75 4.68 6.93 -3.38
CA CYS A 75 6.01 7.20 -3.93
C CYS A 75 5.97 8.25 -5.05
N VAL A 76 7.14 8.80 -5.41
CA VAL A 76 7.25 9.82 -6.47
C VAL A 76 6.58 9.39 -7.79
N PRO A 77 6.82 8.18 -8.34
CA PRO A 77 6.15 7.74 -9.57
C PRO A 77 4.61 7.74 -9.48
N MET A 78 4.06 7.34 -8.33
CA MET A 78 2.61 7.37 -8.11
C MET A 78 2.09 8.81 -8.08
N ARG A 79 2.77 9.71 -7.38
CA ARG A 79 2.35 11.11 -7.23
C ARG A 79 2.40 11.89 -8.54
N GLU A 80 3.44 11.67 -9.36
CA GLU A 80 3.67 12.45 -10.57
C GLU A 80 2.97 11.87 -11.79
N ARG A 81 2.89 10.53 -11.90
CA ARG A 81 2.47 9.85 -13.13
C ARG A 81 1.39 8.78 -12.92
N LYS A 82 0.92 8.58 -11.68
CA LYS A 82 0.02 7.48 -11.30
C LYS A 82 0.58 6.08 -11.61
N GLU A 83 1.91 5.94 -11.56
CA GLU A 83 2.58 4.66 -11.76
C GLU A 83 2.79 3.96 -10.42
N CYS A 84 2.01 2.91 -10.16
CA CYS A 84 2.14 2.08 -8.96
C CYS A 84 2.61 0.66 -9.30
N HIS A 85 3.91 0.40 -9.13
CA HIS A 85 4.48 -0.94 -9.37
C HIS A 85 3.83 -2.05 -8.50
N CYS A 86 3.40 -1.70 -7.29
CA CYS A 86 2.75 -2.63 -6.38
C CYS A 86 1.33 -3.05 -6.82
N MET A 87 0.77 -2.47 -7.87
CA MET A 87 -0.63 -2.70 -8.28
C MET A 87 -1.65 -2.35 -7.19
N LEU A 88 -1.28 -1.45 -6.26
CA LEU A 88 -2.20 -0.93 -5.24
C LEU A 88 -3.07 0.21 -5.78
N PHE A 89 -2.52 1.06 -6.65
CA PHE A 89 -3.25 2.17 -7.25
C PHE A 89 -3.16 2.05 -8.76
N ILE A 90 -4.18 1.45 -9.35
CA ILE A 90 -4.21 1.11 -10.77
C ILE A 90 -5.13 2.09 -11.50
N THR A 91 -4.71 2.61 -12.65
CA THR A 91 -5.57 3.43 -13.50
C THR A 91 -6.67 2.57 -14.14
N PRO A 92 -7.87 3.12 -14.40
CA PRO A 92 -9.02 2.34 -14.90
C PRO A 92 -8.82 1.71 -16.29
N ASP A 93 -7.83 2.15 -17.05
CA ASP A 93 -7.47 1.62 -18.36
C ASP A 93 -6.53 0.39 -18.30
N ASN A 94 -6.04 0.04 -17.11
CA ASN A 94 -5.16 -1.11 -16.92
C ASN A 94 -5.96 -2.42 -16.83
N GLU A 95 -5.46 -3.50 -17.44
CA GLU A 95 -6.13 -4.80 -17.48
C GLU A 95 -6.31 -5.47 -16.11
N PHE A 96 -5.49 -5.11 -15.11
CA PHE A 96 -5.57 -5.65 -13.75
C PHE A 96 -6.39 -4.76 -12.81
N ALA A 97 -6.90 -3.62 -13.28
CA ALA A 97 -7.76 -2.77 -12.48
C ALA A 97 -9.09 -3.48 -12.20
N GLY A 98 -9.43 -3.62 -10.91
CA GLY A 98 -10.79 -3.93 -10.51
C GLY A 98 -11.67 -2.69 -10.53
N GLU A 99 -12.87 -2.82 -9.97
CA GLU A 99 -13.81 -1.70 -9.82
C GLU A 99 -13.82 -1.12 -8.39
N GLN A 100 -13.09 -1.77 -7.48
CA GLN A 100 -13.14 -1.46 -6.06
C GLN A 100 -12.11 -0.39 -5.68
N GLN A 101 -12.53 0.52 -4.79
CA GLN A 101 -11.66 1.49 -4.10
C GLN A 101 -11.73 1.32 -2.57
N GLU A 102 -12.32 0.21 -2.14
CA GLU A 102 -12.49 -0.22 -0.76
C GLU A 102 -12.04 -1.68 -0.66
N ILE A 103 -11.53 -2.07 0.49
CA ILE A 103 -11.15 -3.45 0.78
C ILE A 103 -11.81 -3.88 2.08
N SER A 104 -12.37 -5.08 2.13
CA SER A 104 -12.98 -5.60 3.35
C SER A 104 -11.92 -6.02 4.36
N TRP A 105 -12.29 -6.08 5.64
CA TRP A 105 -11.41 -6.65 6.66
C TRP A 105 -11.18 -8.15 6.47
N GLU A 106 -12.13 -8.85 5.86
CA GLU A 106 -11.98 -10.27 5.51
C GLU A 106 -10.86 -10.45 4.49
N ASP A 107 -10.89 -9.71 3.39
CA ASP A 107 -9.85 -9.75 2.35
C ASP A 107 -8.50 -9.28 2.89
N LEU A 108 -8.49 -8.25 3.72
CA LEU A 108 -7.25 -7.72 4.28
C LEU A 108 -6.59 -8.71 5.26
N ASN A 109 -7.38 -9.49 6.00
CA ASN A 109 -6.90 -10.48 6.96
C ASN A 109 -6.67 -11.88 6.34
N SER A 110 -7.22 -12.15 5.16
CA SER A 110 -7.06 -13.45 4.47
C SER A 110 -5.69 -13.58 3.81
N ALA A 111 -5.01 -12.46 3.52
CA ALA A 111 -3.66 -12.47 3.00
C ALA A 111 -2.67 -12.98 4.07
N THR A 112 -2.11 -14.16 3.83
CA THR A 112 -0.95 -14.67 4.54
C THR A 112 0.33 -14.15 3.88
N TYR A 113 1.15 -13.47 4.68
CA TYR A 113 2.51 -13.07 4.34
C TYR A 113 3.50 -14.20 4.61
#